data_AF-A0A920TC98-F1
#
_entry.id   AF-A0A920TC98-F1
#
_cell.length_a   1.000
_cell.length_b   1.000
_cell.length_c   1.000
_cell.angle_alpha   90.00
_cell.angle_beta   90.00
_cell.angle_gamma   90.00
#
_symmetry.space_group_name_H-M   'P 1'
#
loop_
_entity.id
_entity.type
_entity.pdbx_description
1 polymer ?
#
loop_
_entity_poly.entity_id
_entity_poly.type
_entity_poly.pdbx_seq_one_letter_code
_entity_poly.pdbx_strand_id
1 'polypeptide(L)'
;MRYILVTMLLGLALGKTARGESEPCPDEKVASDGLLLHYDFSRGSLPDTKGRIKDLSPSGINAVIRPTTATPSAVKSTGWLKHHVLQGDGRGGWVSRPAKIQAVRHPTAKMTMPFGLVRMDNGELALQCSAEGKPTKPVIAFSRDDGDTWSRFVEIPDANGRPMLLTYHGAGKLSFVAGRRFFSQDYGRTWTDSVVHPLTRQGRTFHLEGNAWVDFDQTGKAKAIFELGWHYAPGKKHPRDDATVVFRRSVDGGRSWIDEVSPPQWKFTVRHGGKSWLRGVSEGAIVRPPTVIWLPPFAATCRRHSSMGRTTTAWKERPSASPRTMAKRGRR
;
A
#
# COMPACT_ATOMS: atom_id res chain seq x y z
N MET A 1 -12.67 17.71 -30.81
CA MET A 1 -12.75 17.43 -32.26
C MET A 1 -11.43 16.79 -32.69
N ARG A 2 -11.51 15.73 -33.52
CA ARG A 2 -10.46 14.87 -34.12
C ARG A 2 -10.44 13.43 -33.58
N TYR A 3 -10.98 12.56 -34.42
CA TYR A 3 -10.94 11.09 -34.38
C TYR A 3 -9.60 10.57 -34.89
N ILE A 4 -9.17 9.39 -34.45
CA ILE A 4 -8.42 8.43 -35.28
C ILE A 4 -9.03 7.03 -35.11
N LEU A 5 -9.45 6.50 -36.26
CA LEU A 5 -9.93 5.16 -36.58
C LEU A 5 -8.74 4.37 -37.13
N VAL A 6 -8.47 3.14 -36.64
CA VAL A 6 -7.75 2.12 -37.41
C VAL A 6 -8.33 0.74 -37.09
N THR A 7 -8.70 0.02 -38.14
CA THR A 7 -9.28 -1.33 -38.15
C THR A 7 -8.23 -2.36 -38.60
N MET A 8 -8.25 -3.53 -37.95
CA MET A 8 -7.74 -4.89 -38.25
C MET A 8 -6.60 -5.15 -39.26
N LEU A 9 -5.73 -6.11 -38.90
CA LEU A 9 -5.48 -7.30 -39.73
C LEU A 9 -5.01 -8.52 -38.93
N LEU A 10 -5.59 -9.67 -39.28
CA LEU A 10 -5.25 -11.04 -38.89
C LEU A 10 -3.93 -11.47 -39.54
N GLY A 11 -3.12 -12.25 -38.82
CA GLY A 11 -1.99 -12.98 -39.39
C GLY A 11 -1.68 -14.22 -38.55
N LEU A 12 -2.26 -15.36 -38.93
CA LEU A 12 -1.78 -16.69 -38.54
C LEU A 12 -0.47 -16.99 -39.29
N ALA A 13 0.53 -17.50 -38.58
CA ALA A 13 1.53 -18.39 -39.18
C ALA A 13 2.00 -19.42 -38.15
N LEU A 14 1.80 -20.70 -38.51
CA LEU A 14 2.35 -21.89 -37.86
C LEU A 14 3.84 -22.04 -38.19
N GLY A 15 4.62 -22.55 -37.24
CA GLY A 15 5.97 -23.05 -37.47
C GLY A 15 6.45 -23.92 -36.30
N LYS A 16 6.70 -25.19 -36.57
CA LYS A 16 7.04 -26.29 -35.64
C LYS A 16 8.57 -26.46 -35.48
N THR A 17 8.96 -27.00 -34.31
CA THR A 17 10.15 -27.85 -33.99
C THR A 17 11.55 -27.20 -34.12
N ALA A 18 12.57 -27.47 -33.29
CA ALA A 18 12.99 -28.72 -32.65
C ALA A 18 13.89 -28.51 -31.39
N ARG A 19 14.13 -29.66 -30.74
CA ARG A 19 14.88 -30.04 -29.52
C ARG A 19 16.22 -29.33 -29.20
N GLY A 20 16.51 -29.30 -27.90
CA GLY A 20 17.86 -29.32 -27.33
C GLY A 20 17.81 -29.66 -25.82
N GLU A 21 18.26 -30.86 -25.46
CA GLU A 21 18.41 -31.35 -24.08
C GLU A 21 19.64 -30.72 -23.40
N SER A 22 19.53 -30.43 -22.09
CA SER A 22 20.64 -30.57 -21.14
C SER A 22 20.13 -30.45 -19.69
N GLU A 23 20.13 -31.56 -18.94
CA GLU A 23 20.42 -31.53 -17.50
C GLU A 23 21.93 -31.74 -17.34
N PRO A 24 22.60 -31.08 -16.38
CA PRO A 24 22.75 -31.74 -15.07
C PRO A 24 22.88 -30.85 -13.81
N CYS A 25 22.59 -31.52 -12.70
CA CYS A 25 23.15 -31.44 -11.35
C CYS A 25 22.73 -30.32 -10.36
N PRO A 26 22.69 -30.66 -9.06
CA PRO A 26 21.99 -29.89 -8.03
C PRO A 26 22.93 -28.88 -7.37
N ASP A 27 22.49 -27.63 -7.22
CA ASP A 27 23.16 -26.70 -6.33
C ASP A 27 22.90 -27.09 -4.87
N GLU A 28 23.94 -27.63 -4.27
CA GLU A 28 24.09 -27.80 -2.83
C GLU A 28 23.86 -26.47 -2.09
N LYS A 29 23.26 -26.58 -0.91
CA LYS A 29 23.15 -25.49 0.06
C LYS A 29 24.53 -24.95 0.39
N VAL A 30 24.81 -23.70 0.02
CA VAL A 30 25.86 -22.91 0.66
C VAL A 30 25.21 -21.91 1.60
N ALA A 31 25.36 -22.15 2.91
CA ALA A 31 25.16 -21.12 3.90
C ALA A 31 26.30 -20.10 3.77
N SER A 32 26.02 -18.90 3.28
CA SER A 32 27.01 -17.81 3.32
C SER A 32 26.81 -16.98 4.58
N ASP A 33 27.51 -17.34 5.65
CA ASP A 33 27.97 -16.34 6.62
C ASP A 33 29.08 -15.53 5.93
N GLY A 34 28.69 -14.49 5.18
CA GLY A 34 29.56 -13.82 4.22
C GLY A 34 29.67 -12.30 4.42
N LEU A 35 30.88 -11.79 4.18
CA LEU A 35 31.27 -10.38 4.21
C LEU A 35 30.82 -9.66 2.92
N LEU A 36 30.13 -8.52 3.04
CA LEU A 36 29.77 -7.67 1.89
C LEU A 36 30.90 -6.66 1.63
N LEU A 37 31.58 -6.77 0.49
CA LEU A 37 32.58 -5.79 0.03
C LEU A 37 31.94 -4.83 -0.97
N HIS A 38 32.03 -3.53 -0.69
CA HIS A 38 31.64 -2.48 -1.62
C HIS A 38 32.76 -2.26 -2.64
N TYR A 39 32.45 -2.49 -3.92
CA TYR A 39 33.34 -2.12 -5.03
C TYR A 39 32.88 -0.81 -5.67
N ASP A 40 33.83 0.09 -5.89
CA ASP A 40 33.68 1.29 -6.71
C ASP A 40 34.27 1.01 -8.10
N PHE A 41 33.39 0.76 -9.07
CA PHE A 41 33.79 0.44 -10.45
C PHE A 41 34.26 1.67 -11.25
N SER A 42 34.24 2.88 -10.68
CA SER A 42 34.70 4.08 -11.37
C SER A 42 36.23 4.18 -11.50
N ARG A 43 37.00 3.27 -10.85
CA ARG A 43 38.48 3.34 -10.77
C ARG A 43 39.24 2.19 -11.44
N GLY A 44 38.61 1.44 -12.34
CA GLY A 44 39.33 0.63 -13.34
C GLY A 44 40.11 -0.58 -12.82
N SER A 45 39.40 -1.58 -12.30
CA SER A 45 39.99 -2.90 -12.01
C SER A 45 39.10 -3.99 -12.59
N LEU A 46 39.43 -4.48 -13.79
CA LEU A 46 38.81 -5.67 -14.37
C LEU A 46 39.63 -6.90 -13.95
N PRO A 47 38.99 -8.02 -13.56
CA PRO A 47 39.70 -9.26 -13.26
C PRO A 47 40.37 -9.80 -14.53
N ASP A 48 41.58 -10.38 -14.38
CA ASP A 48 42.21 -11.09 -15.48
C ASP A 48 41.47 -12.42 -15.79
N THR A 49 41.89 -13.09 -16.86
CA THR A 49 41.27 -14.37 -17.30
C THR A 49 41.45 -15.52 -16.31
N LYS A 50 42.15 -15.31 -15.17
CA LYS A 50 42.30 -16.25 -14.06
C LYS A 50 41.62 -15.75 -12.79
N GLY A 51 40.82 -14.69 -12.87
CA GLY A 51 40.08 -14.12 -11.74
C GLY A 51 40.95 -13.40 -10.73
N ARG A 52 42.21 -13.08 -11.05
CA ARG A 52 43.07 -12.29 -10.15
C ARG A 52 42.80 -10.81 -10.39
N ILE A 53 42.53 -10.09 -9.30
CA ILE A 53 42.41 -8.63 -9.30
C ILE A 53 43.72 -8.07 -8.76
N LYS A 54 44.46 -7.33 -9.58
CA LYS A 54 45.67 -6.63 -9.16
C LYS A 54 45.27 -5.23 -8.69
N ASP A 55 45.52 -4.91 -7.43
CA ASP A 55 45.34 -3.56 -6.89
C ASP A 55 46.32 -2.61 -7.59
N LEU A 56 45.78 -1.56 -8.23
CA LEU A 56 46.55 -0.54 -8.95
C LEU A 56 46.58 0.79 -8.18
N SER A 57 46.04 0.84 -6.96
CA SER A 57 46.02 2.08 -6.18
C SER A 57 47.40 2.35 -5.54
N PRO A 58 47.93 3.59 -5.60
CA PRO A 58 49.22 3.93 -4.99
C PRO A 58 49.23 3.88 -3.45
N SER A 59 48.06 3.81 -2.82
CA SER A 59 47.88 3.86 -1.37
C SER A 59 46.94 2.73 -0.96
N GLY A 60 47.52 1.59 -0.58
CA GLY A 60 46.77 0.39 -0.20
C GLY A 60 45.64 0.69 0.80
N ILE A 61 44.50 0.04 0.60
CA ILE A 61 43.30 0.25 1.43
C ILE A 61 43.49 -0.43 2.79
N ASN A 62 43.56 0.37 3.87
CA ASN A 62 43.44 -0.12 5.24
C ASN A 62 41.95 -0.23 5.61
N ALA A 63 41.36 -1.42 5.45
CA ALA A 63 40.03 -1.71 5.98
C ALA A 63 40.15 -2.58 7.24
N VAL A 64 39.75 -2.03 8.39
CA VAL A 64 39.57 -2.80 9.64
C VAL A 64 38.10 -3.18 9.76
N ILE A 65 37.81 -4.48 9.63
CA ILE A 65 36.47 -5.05 9.86
C ILE A 65 36.25 -5.14 11.37
N ARG A 66 35.20 -4.49 11.87
CA ARG A 66 34.69 -4.73 13.23
C ARG A 66 33.34 -5.44 13.14
N PRO A 67 33.17 -6.63 13.74
CA PRO A 67 31.87 -7.27 13.86
C PRO A 67 30.97 -6.45 14.78
N THR A 68 29.79 -6.04 14.32
CA THR A 68 28.73 -5.56 15.20
C THR A 68 27.93 -6.73 15.73
N THR A 69 28.11 -7.01 17.01
CA THR A 69 27.42 -8.04 17.81
C THR A 69 25.94 -7.70 17.94
N ALA A 70 25.12 -8.32 17.10
CA ALA A 70 23.79 -8.89 17.40
C ALA A 70 23.11 -9.16 16.05
N THR A 71 23.02 -10.43 15.63
CA THR A 71 22.24 -10.83 14.47
C THR A 71 20.78 -10.45 14.71
N PRO A 72 20.23 -9.43 14.03
CA PRO A 72 18.84 -9.05 14.22
C PRO A 72 17.97 -10.20 13.77
N SER A 73 16.94 -10.55 14.54
CA SER A 73 16.02 -11.63 14.15
C SER A 73 15.43 -11.35 12.76
N ALA A 74 15.65 -12.28 11.84
CA ALA A 74 15.14 -12.20 10.48
C ALA A 74 13.60 -12.06 10.46
N VAL A 75 13.08 -11.36 9.46
CA VAL A 75 11.64 -11.33 9.21
C VAL A 75 11.15 -12.74 8.94
N LYS A 76 10.01 -13.11 9.55
CA LYS A 76 9.37 -14.38 9.24
C LYS A 76 8.60 -14.22 7.92
N SER A 77 9.03 -14.93 6.88
CA SER A 77 8.33 -15.00 5.60
C SER A 77 7.95 -16.45 5.27
N THR A 78 6.89 -16.64 4.49
CA THR A 78 6.48 -17.97 4.00
C THR A 78 7.21 -18.38 2.73
N GLY A 79 8.06 -17.52 2.15
CA GLY A 79 8.42 -17.59 0.73
C GLY A 79 7.21 -17.39 -0.19
N TRP A 80 7.44 -17.47 -1.50
CA TRP A 80 6.39 -17.33 -2.50
C TRP A 80 5.57 -18.61 -2.64
N LEU A 81 4.25 -18.47 -2.50
CA LEU A 81 3.26 -19.51 -2.72
C LEU A 81 2.48 -19.23 -4.00
N LYS A 82 2.06 -20.28 -4.72
CA LYS A 82 1.21 -20.14 -5.90
C LYS A 82 -0.12 -19.48 -5.51
N HIS A 83 -0.54 -18.49 -6.29
CA HIS A 83 -1.78 -17.74 -6.06
C HIS A 83 -2.44 -17.36 -7.38
N HIS A 84 -3.62 -16.73 -7.30
CA HIS A 84 -4.29 -16.14 -8.45
C HIS A 84 -4.90 -14.80 -8.05
N VAL A 85 -4.83 -13.82 -8.95
CA VAL A 85 -5.53 -12.54 -8.79
C VAL A 85 -6.66 -12.45 -9.80
N LEU A 86 -7.79 -11.87 -9.38
CA LEU A 86 -8.90 -11.58 -10.28
C LEU A 86 -8.72 -10.18 -10.85
N GLN A 87 -8.59 -10.10 -12.18
CA GLN A 87 -8.50 -8.85 -12.92
C GLN A 87 -9.81 -8.60 -13.65
N GLY A 88 -10.38 -7.40 -13.52
CA GLY A 88 -11.57 -7.03 -14.30
C GLY A 88 -11.28 -7.07 -15.80
N ASP A 89 -12.21 -7.61 -16.60
CA ASP A 89 -12.05 -7.73 -18.05
C ASP A 89 -12.45 -6.46 -18.83
N GLY A 90 -12.87 -5.40 -18.12
CA GLY A 90 -13.38 -4.15 -18.70
C GLY A 90 -14.80 -4.23 -19.27
N ARG A 91 -15.46 -5.39 -19.18
CA ARG A 91 -16.82 -5.69 -19.68
C ARG A 91 -17.77 -6.15 -18.56
N GLY A 92 -17.37 -5.96 -17.31
CA GLY A 92 -18.13 -6.36 -16.12
C GLY A 92 -17.85 -7.79 -15.66
N GLY A 93 -16.93 -8.52 -16.32
CA GLY A 93 -16.46 -9.83 -15.91
C GLY A 93 -15.09 -9.79 -15.22
N TRP A 94 -14.59 -10.99 -14.88
CA TRP A 94 -13.32 -11.20 -14.18
C TRP A 94 -12.50 -12.28 -14.88
N VAL A 95 -11.19 -12.05 -15.00
CA VAL A 95 -10.21 -13.01 -15.50
C VAL A 95 -9.27 -13.38 -14.35
N SER A 96 -9.16 -14.68 -14.09
CA SER A 96 -8.16 -15.20 -13.16
C SER A 96 -6.77 -15.18 -13.80
N ARG A 97 -5.80 -14.55 -13.14
CA ARG A 97 -4.40 -14.48 -13.58
C ARG A 97 -3.52 -15.22 -12.59
N PRO A 98 -2.59 -16.09 -13.05
CA PRO A 98 -1.59 -16.67 -12.17
C PRO A 98 -0.79 -15.58 -11.44
N ALA A 99 -0.55 -15.79 -10.16
CA ALA A 99 0.21 -14.89 -9.32
C ALA A 99 0.99 -15.68 -8.27
N LYS A 100 1.78 -14.96 -7.48
CA LYS A 100 2.40 -15.49 -6.26
C LYS A 100 1.96 -14.64 -5.07
N ILE A 101 1.93 -15.25 -3.89
CA ILE A 101 1.65 -14.57 -2.62
C ILE A 101 2.70 -14.97 -1.60
N GLN A 102 3.10 -14.03 -0.76
CA GLN A 102 4.00 -14.25 0.36
C GLN A 102 3.40 -13.57 1.58
N ALA A 103 3.43 -14.24 2.74
CA ALA A 103 3.15 -13.58 4.01
C ALA A 103 4.46 -13.10 4.63
N VAL A 104 4.49 -11.84 5.04
CA VAL A 104 5.65 -11.18 5.67
C VAL A 104 5.22 -10.69 7.05
N ARG A 105 5.94 -11.07 8.10
CA ARG A 105 5.51 -10.83 9.48
C ARG A 105 6.59 -10.19 10.36
N HIS A 106 6.19 -9.15 11.09
CA HIS A 106 6.97 -8.56 12.17
C HIS A 106 7.23 -9.60 13.28
N PRO A 107 8.48 -9.76 13.76
CA PRO A 107 8.87 -10.89 14.60
C PRO A 107 8.07 -11.00 15.91
N THR A 108 7.68 -9.86 16.48
CA THR A 108 7.03 -9.76 17.79
C THR A 108 5.60 -9.24 17.74
N ALA A 109 5.12 -8.74 16.59
CA ALA A 109 3.79 -8.15 16.54
C ALA A 109 2.71 -9.24 16.52
N LYS A 110 1.56 -8.95 17.16
CA LYS A 110 0.39 -9.83 17.08
C LYS A 110 -0.10 -9.96 15.64
N MET A 111 -0.09 -8.84 14.92
CA MET A 111 -0.49 -8.77 13.52
C MET A 111 0.39 -7.75 12.79
N THR A 112 0.72 -8.05 11.55
CA THR A 112 1.44 -7.16 10.64
C THR A 112 0.51 -6.90 9.46
N MET A 113 0.02 -5.66 9.33
CA MET A 113 -0.91 -5.31 8.26
C MET A 113 -0.21 -4.43 7.24
N PRO A 114 -0.12 -4.83 5.96
CA PRO A 114 0.47 -4.01 4.92
C PRO A 114 -0.45 -2.85 4.55
N PHE A 115 0.13 -1.66 4.38
CA PHE A 115 -0.59 -0.44 3.98
C PHE A 115 0.03 0.27 2.78
N GLY A 116 1.27 -0.06 2.40
CA GLY A 116 1.91 0.53 1.24
C GLY A 116 3.07 -0.31 0.72
N LEU A 117 3.20 -0.37 -0.61
CA LEU A 117 4.30 -1.04 -1.30
C LEU A 117 4.70 -0.18 -2.50
N VAL A 118 5.97 0.21 -2.56
CA VAL A 118 6.50 1.03 -3.66
C VAL A 118 7.83 0.46 -4.15
N ARG A 119 8.06 0.55 -5.47
CA ARG A 119 9.38 0.38 -6.07
C ARG A 119 10.03 1.75 -6.21
N MET A 120 11.30 1.85 -5.85
CA MET A 120 12.09 3.09 -5.89
C MET A 120 13.09 3.07 -7.05
N ASP A 121 13.68 4.22 -7.38
CA ASP A 121 14.68 4.35 -8.47
C ASP A 121 16.03 3.68 -8.17
N ASN A 122 16.34 3.38 -6.91
CA ASN A 122 17.50 2.56 -6.53
C ASN A 122 17.28 1.04 -6.74
N GLY A 123 16.15 0.65 -7.32
CA GLY A 123 15.79 -0.76 -7.58
C GLY A 123 15.16 -1.49 -6.39
N GLU A 124 15.18 -0.93 -5.19
CA GLU A 124 14.60 -1.56 -4.01
C GLU A 124 13.07 -1.42 -3.95
N LEU A 125 12.43 -2.38 -3.27
CA LEU A 125 11.06 -2.26 -2.80
C LEU A 125 11.03 -1.77 -1.36
N ALA A 126 10.06 -0.92 -1.04
CA ALA A 126 9.74 -0.54 0.34
C ALA A 126 8.32 -0.99 0.68
N LEU A 127 8.20 -1.80 1.74
CA LEU A 127 6.93 -2.29 2.29
C LEU A 127 6.67 -1.62 3.63
N GLN A 128 5.60 -0.83 3.69
CA GLN A 128 5.12 -0.23 4.92
C GLN A 128 3.94 -1.01 5.48
N CYS A 129 4.03 -1.28 6.79
CA CYS A 129 3.00 -1.99 7.54
C CYS A 129 2.67 -1.28 8.85
N SER A 130 1.54 -1.65 9.46
CA SER A 130 1.38 -1.50 10.90
C SER A 130 1.84 -2.78 11.62
N ALA A 131 2.61 -2.60 12.68
CA ALA A 131 2.76 -3.59 13.74
C ALA A 131 1.63 -3.35 14.76
N GLU A 132 0.57 -4.14 14.67
CA GLU A 132 -0.62 -3.97 15.50
C GLU A 132 -0.33 -4.44 16.94
N GLY A 133 -0.72 -3.59 17.89
CA GLY A 133 -0.46 -3.71 19.32
C GLY A 133 -1.07 -2.51 20.07
N LYS A 134 -0.76 -2.40 21.36
CA LYS A 134 -1.10 -1.23 22.19
C LYS A 134 0.21 -0.58 22.67
N PRO A 135 0.75 0.46 21.99
CA PRO A 135 0.20 1.15 20.82
C PRO A 135 0.45 0.42 19.49
N THR A 136 -0.29 0.80 18.44
CA THR A 136 -0.01 0.39 17.05
C THR A 136 1.11 1.24 16.49
N LYS A 137 2.11 0.61 15.87
CA LYS A 137 3.32 1.28 15.36
C LYS A 137 3.46 1.12 13.85
N PRO A 138 3.75 2.20 13.10
CA PRO A 138 4.13 2.08 11.70
C PRO A 138 5.56 1.53 11.61
N VAL A 139 5.73 0.54 10.74
CA VAL A 139 7.01 -0.11 10.48
C VAL A 139 7.27 -0.18 8.98
N ILE A 140 8.54 -0.24 8.59
CA ILE A 140 8.97 -0.36 7.20
C ILE A 140 10.02 -1.46 7.04
N ALA A 141 9.96 -2.20 5.93
CA ALA A 141 10.95 -3.18 5.51
C ALA A 141 11.28 -2.98 4.03
N PHE A 142 12.45 -3.47 3.62
CA PHE A 142 12.97 -3.28 2.27
C PHE A 142 13.36 -4.60 1.63
N SER A 143 13.23 -4.68 0.31
CA SER A 143 13.72 -5.80 -0.49
C SER A 143 14.63 -5.29 -1.61
N ARG A 144 15.70 -6.03 -1.88
CA ARG A 144 16.68 -5.76 -2.96
C ARG A 144 16.55 -6.75 -4.12
N ASP A 145 15.65 -7.71 -3.98
CA ASP A 145 15.50 -8.91 -4.80
C ASP A 145 14.03 -9.16 -5.13
N ASP A 146 13.32 -8.08 -5.46
CA ASP A 146 11.94 -8.11 -5.96
C ASP A 146 10.92 -8.82 -5.04
N GLY A 147 11.20 -8.80 -3.73
CA GLY A 147 10.36 -9.35 -2.68
C GLY A 147 10.70 -10.78 -2.29
N ASP A 148 11.76 -11.37 -2.84
CA ASP A 148 12.22 -12.71 -2.46
C ASP A 148 12.66 -12.72 -0.99
N THR A 149 13.44 -11.72 -0.56
CA THR A 149 13.81 -11.49 0.83
C THR A 149 13.47 -10.08 1.30
N TRP A 150 13.35 -9.93 2.63
CA TRP A 150 13.02 -8.65 3.28
C TRP A 150 13.98 -8.38 4.41
N SER A 151 14.44 -7.13 4.50
CA SER A 151 15.10 -6.61 5.69
C SER A 151 14.20 -6.74 6.90
N ARG A 152 14.77 -6.72 8.10
CA ARG A 152 13.97 -6.54 9.33
C ARG A 152 13.05 -5.32 9.21
N PHE A 153 11.88 -5.41 9.84
CA PHE A 153 11.04 -4.25 10.05
C PHE A 153 11.75 -3.26 10.99
N VAL A 154 11.67 -1.99 10.62
CA VAL A 154 12.16 -0.85 11.41
C VAL A 154 10.96 -0.01 11.79
N GLU A 155 10.78 0.25 13.08
CA GLU A 155 9.78 1.22 13.55
C GLU A 155 10.16 2.62 13.08
N ILE A 156 9.16 3.38 12.64
CA ILE A 156 9.36 4.77 12.21
C ILE A 156 9.26 5.67 13.45
N PRO A 157 10.33 6.40 13.82
CA PRO A 157 10.32 7.27 15.00
C PRO A 157 9.19 8.31 14.95
N ASP A 158 8.65 8.64 16.13
CA ASP A 158 7.63 9.67 16.36
C ASP A 158 6.27 9.47 15.66
N ALA A 159 6.15 8.45 14.80
CA ALA A 159 4.93 8.08 14.14
C ALA A 159 4.11 7.07 14.98
N ASN A 160 2.79 7.25 15.00
CA ASN A 160 1.89 6.40 15.78
C ASN A 160 0.61 6.09 14.98
N GLY A 161 0.08 4.88 15.19
CA GLY A 161 -1.13 4.42 14.50
C GLY A 161 -0.82 3.73 13.17
N ARG A 162 -1.86 3.57 12.35
CA ARG A 162 -1.76 2.90 11.06
C ARG A 162 -1.16 3.86 10.03
N PRO A 163 -0.08 3.48 9.34
CA PRO A 163 0.41 4.28 8.24
C PRO A 163 -0.50 4.14 7.02
N MET A 164 -0.67 5.23 6.27
CA MET A 164 -1.42 5.27 5.02
C MET A 164 -0.62 5.99 3.94
N LEU A 165 -0.91 5.69 2.67
CA LEU A 165 -0.34 6.38 1.51
C LEU A 165 1.20 6.41 1.46
N LEU A 166 1.88 5.27 1.56
CA LEU A 166 3.31 5.23 1.23
C LEU A 166 3.51 5.70 -0.22
N THR A 167 4.21 6.81 -0.38
CA THR A 167 4.32 7.52 -1.66
C THR A 167 5.79 7.77 -1.95
N TYR A 168 6.26 7.29 -3.09
CA TYR A 168 7.62 7.55 -3.59
C TYR A 168 7.63 8.72 -4.57
N HIS A 169 8.49 9.71 -4.32
CA HIS A 169 8.49 11.00 -5.02
C HIS A 169 9.65 11.16 -6.01
N GLY A 170 10.48 10.12 -6.18
CA GLY A 170 11.72 10.21 -6.95
C GLY A 170 12.92 10.59 -6.07
N ALA A 171 14.13 10.24 -6.52
CA ALA A 171 15.40 10.68 -5.93
C ALA A 171 15.50 10.42 -4.41
N GLY A 172 15.17 9.19 -3.98
CA GLY A 172 15.21 8.78 -2.57
C GLY A 172 14.13 9.36 -1.66
N LYS A 173 13.19 10.15 -2.18
CA LYS A 173 12.18 10.80 -1.35
C LYS A 173 10.94 9.93 -1.18
N LEU A 174 10.52 9.75 0.07
CA LEU A 174 9.28 9.05 0.44
C LEU A 174 8.42 9.93 1.35
N SER A 175 7.10 9.72 1.32
CA SER A 175 6.22 10.20 2.38
C SER A 175 5.12 9.19 2.70
N PHE A 176 4.56 9.29 3.90
CA PHE A 176 3.35 8.57 4.30
C PHE A 176 2.59 9.37 5.37
N VAL A 177 1.38 8.95 5.71
CA VAL A 177 0.56 9.60 6.74
C VAL A 177 0.28 8.68 7.91
N ALA A 178 0.55 9.16 9.13
CA ALA A 178 0.14 8.55 10.40
C ALA A 178 -0.19 9.67 11.39
N GLY A 179 -1.39 10.26 11.26
CA GLY A 179 -1.82 11.49 11.94
C GLY A 179 -1.15 12.77 11.40
N ARG A 180 0.15 12.69 11.11
CA ARG A 180 0.96 13.68 10.38
C ARG A 180 1.47 13.07 9.09
N ARG A 181 1.86 13.89 8.11
CA ARG A 181 2.63 13.40 6.96
C ARG A 181 4.11 13.44 7.31
N PHE A 182 4.77 12.29 7.22
CA PHE A 182 6.20 12.13 7.46
C PHE A 182 6.95 12.06 6.14
N PHE A 183 8.19 12.54 6.13
CA PHE A 183 9.05 12.58 4.96
C PHE A 183 10.40 11.92 5.23
N SER A 184 10.88 11.19 4.24
CA SER A 184 12.24 10.67 4.16
C SER A 184 12.92 11.23 2.91
N GLN A 185 14.23 11.43 3.00
CA GLN A 185 15.09 11.87 1.89
C GLN A 185 16.14 10.81 1.52
N ASP A 186 16.05 9.62 2.11
CA ASP A 186 17.07 8.58 2.07
C ASP A 186 16.47 7.19 1.89
N TYR A 187 15.48 7.07 1.00
CA TYR A 187 14.81 5.80 0.69
C TYR A 187 14.14 5.17 1.91
N GLY A 188 13.64 5.99 2.83
CA GLY A 188 12.83 5.54 3.97
C GLY A 188 13.67 5.06 5.15
N ARG A 189 14.98 5.31 5.15
CA ARG A 189 15.87 4.89 6.23
C ARG A 189 15.76 5.81 7.44
N THR A 190 15.51 7.10 7.23
CA THR A 190 15.25 8.08 8.28
C THR A 190 14.03 8.94 7.97
N TRP A 191 13.39 9.45 9.02
CA TRP A 191 12.11 10.18 8.97
C TRP A 191 12.16 11.38 9.91
N THR A 192 12.97 12.38 9.55
CA THR A 192 13.28 13.52 10.43
C THR A 192 12.37 14.74 10.21
N ASP A 193 11.47 14.69 9.24
CA ASP A 193 10.59 15.79 8.89
C ASP A 193 9.12 15.35 8.82
N SER A 194 8.22 16.22 9.28
CA SER A 194 6.78 16.00 9.20
C SER A 194 5.98 17.29 9.20
N VAL A 195 4.83 17.26 8.52
CA VAL A 195 3.83 18.34 8.57
C VAL A 195 2.48 17.80 9.08
N VAL A 196 1.67 18.70 9.63
CA VAL A 196 0.27 18.37 9.91
C VAL A 196 -0.40 17.98 8.61
N HIS A 197 -1.13 16.85 8.60
CA HIS A 197 -1.91 16.48 7.44
C HIS A 197 -3.17 17.36 7.40
N PRO A 198 -3.35 18.19 6.37
CA PRO A 198 -4.36 19.23 6.41
C PRO A 198 -5.76 18.66 6.20
N LEU A 199 -6.72 19.29 6.87
CA LEU A 199 -8.15 19.12 6.64
C LEU A 199 -8.51 19.43 5.18
N THR A 200 -9.71 19.05 4.77
CA THR A 200 -10.29 19.56 3.51
C THR A 200 -10.39 21.08 3.55
N ARG A 201 -10.58 21.72 2.39
CA ARG A 201 -10.86 23.16 2.22
C ARG A 201 -12.05 23.62 3.07
N GLN A 202 -12.99 22.72 3.36
CA GLN A 202 -14.17 22.99 4.20
C GLN A 202 -13.94 22.67 5.70
N GLY A 203 -12.69 22.45 6.12
CA GLY A 203 -12.34 22.14 7.52
C GLY A 203 -12.80 20.75 7.99
N ARG A 204 -13.07 19.81 7.08
CA ARG A 204 -13.42 18.41 7.41
C ARG A 204 -12.17 17.56 7.58
N THR A 205 -12.24 16.56 8.46
CA THR A 205 -11.21 15.52 8.56
C THR A 205 -10.97 14.87 7.20
N PHE A 206 -9.73 14.44 6.94
CA PHE A 206 -9.36 13.80 5.68
C PHE A 206 -8.87 12.38 5.99
N HIS A 207 -9.82 11.44 6.09
CA HIS A 207 -9.47 10.04 6.32
C HIS A 207 -8.85 9.44 5.06
N LEU A 208 -7.82 8.62 5.24
CA LEU A 208 -6.98 8.12 4.16
C LEU A 208 -7.01 6.60 4.12
N GLU A 209 -6.96 6.08 2.90
CA GLU A 209 -6.66 4.68 2.61
C GLU A 209 -6.09 4.57 1.19
N GLY A 210 -5.45 3.44 0.86
CA GLY A 210 -4.94 3.16 -0.48
C GLY A 210 -3.59 3.81 -0.78
N ASN A 211 -3.39 4.19 -2.05
CA ASN A 211 -2.15 4.75 -2.58
C ASN A 211 -2.39 6.08 -3.31
N ALA A 212 -1.43 6.98 -3.18
CA ALA A 212 -1.38 8.22 -3.95
C ALA A 212 -0.83 7.94 -5.36
N TRP A 213 -1.19 8.80 -6.31
CA TRP A 213 -0.55 8.83 -7.62
C TRP A 213 0.47 9.97 -7.66
N VAL A 214 1.67 9.69 -8.17
CA VAL A 214 2.69 10.68 -8.43
C VAL A 214 2.83 10.88 -9.93
N ASP A 215 2.69 12.12 -10.38
CA ASP A 215 3.02 12.53 -11.74
C ASP A 215 4.48 12.97 -11.77
N PHE A 216 5.29 12.28 -12.56
CA PHE A 216 6.72 12.52 -12.69
C PHE A 216 7.00 13.35 -13.94
N ASP A 217 8.04 14.19 -13.87
CA ASP A 217 8.63 14.77 -15.06
C ASP A 217 9.52 13.78 -15.81
N GLN A 218 10.05 14.23 -16.95
CA GLN A 218 10.93 13.41 -17.80
C GLN A 218 12.25 13.05 -17.10
N THR A 219 12.60 13.73 -16.01
CA THR A 219 13.80 13.47 -15.21
C THR A 219 13.54 12.53 -14.02
N GLY A 220 12.31 12.06 -13.84
CA GLY A 220 11.92 11.20 -12.73
C GLY A 220 11.65 11.94 -11.41
N LYS A 221 11.50 13.27 -11.46
CA LYS A 221 11.14 14.08 -10.29
C LYS A 221 9.63 14.27 -10.22
N ALA A 222 9.04 14.15 -9.03
CA ALA A 222 7.62 14.42 -8.84
C ALA A 222 7.25 15.88 -9.20
N LYS A 223 6.32 16.05 -10.15
CA LYS A 223 5.64 17.31 -10.47
C LYS A 223 4.44 17.54 -9.57
N ALA A 224 3.67 16.47 -9.33
CA ALA A 224 2.47 16.53 -8.52
C ALA A 224 2.18 15.19 -7.84
N ILE A 225 1.47 15.26 -6.73
CA ILE A 225 0.91 14.12 -6.02
C ILE A 225 -0.59 14.30 -6.00
N PHE A 226 -1.30 13.22 -6.24
CA PHE A 226 -2.75 13.15 -6.18
C PHE A 226 -3.12 12.14 -5.11
N GLU A 227 -4.05 12.53 -4.24
CA GLU A 227 -4.57 11.61 -3.24
C GLU A 227 -6.09 11.65 -3.17
N LEU A 228 -6.64 10.53 -2.72
CA LEU A 228 -8.02 10.40 -2.30
C LEU A 228 -8.05 10.36 -0.79
N GLY A 229 -9.07 11.00 -0.23
CA GLY A 229 -9.48 10.73 1.14
C GLY A 229 -10.95 10.99 1.28
N TRP A 230 -11.47 10.76 2.47
CA TRP A 230 -12.89 10.75 2.69
C TRP A 230 -13.28 11.33 4.04
N HIS A 231 -14.53 11.75 4.13
CA HIS A 231 -15.11 12.24 5.37
C HIS A 231 -16.62 12.00 5.42
N TYR A 232 -17.18 12.05 6.62
CA TYR A 232 -18.62 12.18 6.82
C TYR A 232 -18.99 13.65 6.97
N ALA A 233 -20.19 14.03 6.52
CA ALA A 233 -20.76 15.32 6.89
C ALA A 233 -21.11 15.32 8.39
N PRO A 234 -21.22 16.49 9.05
CA PRO A 234 -21.66 16.56 10.44
C PRO A 234 -22.93 15.77 10.70
N GLY A 235 -22.93 15.01 11.79
CA GLY A 235 -24.05 14.16 12.19
C GLY A 235 -24.16 12.82 11.45
N LYS A 236 -23.44 12.63 10.33
CA LYS A 236 -23.38 11.35 9.61
C LYS A 236 -22.33 10.42 10.21
N LYS A 237 -22.59 9.11 10.18
CA LYS A 237 -21.70 8.07 10.70
C LYS A 237 -21.80 6.73 9.95
N HIS A 238 -20.67 6.03 9.95
CA HIS A 238 -20.61 4.62 9.56
C HIS A 238 -21.50 3.74 10.47
N PRO A 239 -22.13 2.66 9.97
CA PRO A 239 -22.18 2.19 8.57
C PRO A 239 -23.38 2.72 7.77
N ARG A 240 -24.18 3.63 8.34
CA ARG A 240 -25.51 3.94 7.80
C ARG A 240 -25.49 5.02 6.74
N ASP A 241 -24.61 6.00 6.90
CA ASP A 241 -24.59 7.21 6.10
C ASP A 241 -23.55 7.16 4.97
N ASP A 242 -23.72 8.01 3.96
CA ASP A 242 -22.78 8.14 2.84
C ASP A 242 -21.51 8.91 3.22
N ALA A 243 -20.35 8.34 2.90
CA ALA A 243 -19.06 9.02 2.95
C ALA A 243 -18.87 9.88 1.69
N THR A 244 -18.19 11.03 1.83
CA THR A 244 -17.79 11.89 0.72
C THR A 244 -16.31 11.71 0.47
N VAL A 245 -15.93 11.26 -0.73
CA VAL A 245 -14.53 11.24 -1.16
C VAL A 245 -14.15 12.58 -1.78
N VAL A 246 -12.95 13.01 -1.44
CA VAL A 246 -12.30 14.22 -1.92
C VAL A 246 -11.03 13.78 -2.63
N PHE A 247 -10.89 14.19 -3.88
CA PHE A 247 -9.63 14.19 -4.61
C PHE A 247 -8.93 15.52 -4.39
N ARG A 248 -7.61 15.50 -4.25
CA ARG A 248 -6.81 16.72 -4.17
C ARG A 248 -5.42 16.52 -4.74
N ARG A 249 -4.78 17.64 -5.10
CA ARG A 249 -3.46 17.68 -5.73
C ARG A 249 -2.48 18.45 -4.84
N SER A 250 -1.23 18.00 -4.79
CA SER A 250 -0.12 18.72 -4.20
C SER A 250 0.98 18.90 -5.25
N VAL A 251 1.64 20.06 -5.24
CA VAL A 251 2.78 20.39 -6.13
C VAL A 251 4.08 20.64 -5.34
N ASP A 252 4.04 20.43 -4.03
CA ASP A 252 5.15 20.70 -3.10
C ASP A 252 5.56 19.46 -2.29
N GLY A 253 5.34 18.28 -2.87
CA GLY A 253 5.69 17.00 -2.24
C GLY A 253 4.68 16.51 -1.20
N GLY A 254 3.46 17.07 -1.16
CA GLY A 254 2.40 16.65 -0.24
C GLY A 254 2.32 17.49 1.04
N ARG A 255 2.97 18.67 1.07
CA ARG A 255 2.95 19.57 2.22
C ARG A 255 1.70 20.44 2.24
N SER A 256 1.30 20.95 1.09
CA SER A 256 0.05 21.67 0.88
C SER A 256 -0.78 21.03 -0.23
N TRP A 257 -2.07 21.35 -0.25
CA TRP A 257 -3.03 20.74 -1.17
C TRP A 257 -3.95 21.78 -1.80
N ILE A 258 -4.21 21.59 -3.09
CA ILE A 258 -5.01 22.43 -3.96
C ILE A 258 -5.96 21.56 -4.79
N ASP A 259 -6.81 22.21 -5.59
CA ASP A 259 -7.70 21.56 -6.55
C ASP A 259 -8.61 20.48 -5.94
N GLU A 260 -9.08 20.71 -4.71
CA GLU A 260 -10.00 19.78 -4.06
C GLU A 260 -11.32 19.67 -4.83
N VAL A 261 -11.72 18.43 -5.12
CA VAL A 261 -12.97 18.10 -5.79
C VAL A 261 -13.61 16.84 -5.21
N SER A 262 -14.94 16.86 -5.08
CA SER A 262 -15.76 15.71 -4.73
C SER A 262 -16.75 15.44 -5.86
N PRO A 263 -16.39 14.60 -6.84
CA PRO A 263 -17.27 14.27 -7.95
C PRO A 263 -18.63 13.75 -7.47
N PRO A 264 -19.76 14.33 -7.87
CA PRO A 264 -21.09 13.86 -7.46
C PRO A 264 -21.37 12.42 -7.94
N GLN A 265 -20.70 11.98 -9.01
CA GLN A 265 -20.78 10.61 -9.55
C GLN A 265 -20.27 9.54 -8.58
N TRP A 266 -19.53 9.93 -7.54
CA TRP A 266 -19.07 9.03 -6.48
C TRP A 266 -20.11 8.79 -5.39
N LYS A 267 -21.29 9.40 -5.53
CA LYS A 267 -22.49 9.10 -4.76
C LYS A 267 -23.43 8.27 -5.61
N PHE A 268 -24.00 7.23 -5.02
CA PHE A 268 -24.93 6.33 -5.70
C PHE A 268 -26.01 5.84 -4.75
N THR A 269 -27.20 5.53 -5.28
CA THR A 269 -28.30 4.98 -4.50
C THR A 269 -28.35 3.48 -4.63
N VAL A 270 -28.40 2.78 -3.50
CA VAL A 270 -28.59 1.33 -3.43
C VAL A 270 -29.96 1.04 -2.83
N ARG A 271 -30.71 0.11 -3.43
CA ARG A 271 -31.97 -0.39 -2.85
C ARG A 271 -31.69 -1.64 -2.03
N HIS A 272 -32.15 -1.64 -0.78
CA HIS A 272 -32.02 -2.80 0.12
C HIS A 272 -33.18 -2.83 1.12
N GLY A 273 -33.87 -3.97 1.24
CA GLY A 273 -34.98 -4.16 2.17
C GLY A 273 -36.15 -3.19 1.93
N GLY A 274 -36.50 -2.92 0.67
CA GLY A 274 -37.55 -1.98 0.30
C GLY A 274 -37.21 -0.49 0.53
N LYS A 275 -36.01 -0.18 1.00
CA LYS A 275 -35.54 1.20 1.23
C LYS A 275 -34.44 1.58 0.25
N SER A 276 -34.41 2.85 -0.14
CA SER A 276 -33.33 3.46 -0.90
C SER A 276 -32.31 4.07 0.05
N TRP A 277 -31.03 3.80 -0.18
CA TRP A 277 -29.93 4.27 0.63
C TRP A 277 -28.97 5.05 -0.23
N LEU A 278 -28.70 6.32 0.12
CA LEU A 278 -27.58 7.03 -0.46
C LEU A 278 -26.28 6.43 0.08
N ARG A 279 -25.35 6.16 -0.83
CA ARG A 279 -24.01 5.66 -0.55
C ARG A 279 -23.01 6.54 -1.24
N GLY A 280 -21.79 6.50 -0.74
CA GLY A 280 -20.64 7.07 -1.39
C GLY A 280 -19.45 6.13 -1.24
N VAL A 281 -18.45 6.35 -2.07
CA VAL A 281 -17.14 5.72 -1.88
C VAL A 281 -16.48 6.26 -0.60
N SER A 282 -15.51 5.53 -0.04
CA SER A 282 -14.74 5.98 1.13
C SER A 282 -13.26 5.70 0.88
N GLU A 283 -12.91 4.44 0.67
CA GLU A 283 -11.53 3.99 0.51
C GLU A 283 -11.19 3.85 -0.99
N GLY A 284 -9.94 4.10 -1.38
CA GLY A 284 -9.53 3.96 -2.77
C GLY A 284 -8.06 4.27 -3.03
N ALA A 285 -7.56 3.81 -4.16
CA ALA A 285 -6.22 4.12 -4.65
C ALA A 285 -6.31 4.78 -6.03
N ILE A 286 -5.38 5.69 -6.32
CA ILE A 286 -5.22 6.23 -7.67
C ILE A 286 -4.12 5.43 -8.37
N VAL A 287 -4.45 4.85 -9.52
CA VAL A 287 -3.51 4.06 -10.33
C VAL A 287 -3.45 4.61 -11.75
N ARG A 288 -2.25 4.71 -12.31
CA ARG A 288 -2.04 5.06 -13.72
C ARG A 288 -1.54 3.82 -14.47
N PRO A 289 -2.24 3.36 -15.52
CA PRO A 289 -1.73 2.31 -16.39
C PRO A 289 -0.42 2.73 -17.07
N PRO A 290 0.53 1.81 -17.33
CA PRO A 290 0.43 0.36 -17.13
C PRO A 290 0.89 -0.13 -15.74
N THR A 291 1.39 0.76 -14.87
CA THR A 291 2.04 0.38 -13.62
C THR A 291 1.02 0.06 -12.53
N VAL A 292 0.76 -1.23 -12.33
CA VAL A 292 -0.19 -1.73 -11.33
C VAL A 292 0.56 -2.59 -10.32
N ILE A 293 0.86 -2.03 -9.14
CA ILE A 293 1.20 -2.80 -7.93
C ILE A 293 -0.08 -2.82 -7.10
N TRP A 294 -0.78 -3.96 -7.05
CA TRP A 294 -1.97 -4.13 -6.19
C TRP A 294 -1.56 -4.72 -4.84
N LEU A 295 -1.90 -4.00 -3.78
CA LEU A 295 -2.23 -4.64 -2.51
C LEU A 295 -3.74 -4.85 -2.52
N PRO A 296 -4.25 -6.07 -2.30
CA PRO A 296 -5.68 -6.30 -2.27
C PRO A 296 -6.30 -5.42 -1.17
N PRO A 297 -7.38 -4.66 -1.46
CA PRO A 297 -8.18 -4.06 -0.40
C PRO A 297 -8.71 -5.19 0.47
N PHE A 298 -8.79 -4.94 1.77
CA PHE A 298 -9.53 -5.84 2.65
C PHE A 298 -10.97 -5.88 2.14
N ALA A 299 -11.33 -6.99 1.50
CA ALA A 299 -12.72 -7.36 1.38
C ALA A 299 -13.19 -7.64 2.81
N ALA A 300 -13.86 -6.66 3.43
CA ALA A 300 -14.85 -6.95 4.45
C ALA A 300 -15.99 -7.71 3.73
N THR A 301 -15.75 -8.99 3.42
CA THR A 301 -16.79 -9.89 2.94
C THR A 301 -17.82 -10.00 4.04
N CYS A 302 -18.90 -9.22 3.92
CA CYS A 302 -20.16 -9.55 4.54
C CYS A 302 -20.75 -10.77 3.82
N ARG A 303 -20.10 -11.93 3.91
CA ARG A 303 -20.71 -13.22 3.60
C ARG A 303 -21.45 -13.68 4.84
N ARG A 304 -22.73 -13.29 4.97
CA ARG A 304 -23.67 -14.08 5.77
C ARG A 304 -23.77 -15.46 5.12
N HIS A 305 -23.14 -16.46 5.72
CA HIS A 305 -23.57 -17.83 5.53
C HIS A 305 -24.98 -17.92 6.12
N SER A 306 -25.97 -18.07 5.24
CA SER A 306 -27.24 -18.69 5.58
C SER A 306 -26.97 -20.14 5.95
N SER A 307 -26.79 -20.41 7.24
CA SER A 307 -27.10 -21.73 7.79
C SER A 307 -28.20 -21.52 8.82
N MET A 308 -29.36 -22.10 8.54
CA MET A 308 -30.45 -22.23 9.50
C MET A 308 -29.96 -23.11 10.64
N GLY A 309 -29.84 -22.53 11.83
CA GLY A 309 -29.83 -23.25 13.10
C GLY A 309 -30.90 -22.63 13.96
N ARG A 310 -32.01 -23.35 14.19
CA ARG A 310 -33.06 -22.95 15.11
C ARG A 310 -32.48 -22.85 16.52
N THR A 311 -32.67 -21.71 17.16
CA THR A 311 -32.79 -21.62 18.62
C THR A 311 -33.73 -20.49 18.99
N THR A 312 -34.91 -20.88 19.43
CA THR A 312 -35.93 -20.07 20.09
C THR A 312 -35.41 -19.53 21.42
N THR A 313 -35.39 -18.22 21.63
CA THR A 313 -35.75 -17.63 22.92
C THR A 313 -36.17 -16.16 22.78
N ALA A 314 -37.16 -15.79 23.60
CA ALA A 314 -38.08 -14.67 23.45
C ALA A 314 -37.46 -13.26 23.58
N TRP A 315 -37.92 -12.35 22.74
CA TRP A 315 -37.87 -10.91 22.97
C TRP A 315 -39.13 -10.48 23.73
N LYS A 316 -38.94 -9.84 24.88
CA LYS A 316 -40.02 -9.28 25.72
C LYS A 316 -40.20 -7.81 25.33
N GLU A 317 -41.32 -7.50 24.70
CA GLU A 317 -41.74 -6.13 24.38
C GLU A 317 -41.98 -5.33 25.68
N ARG A 318 -41.51 -4.07 25.72
CA ARG A 318 -41.98 -3.08 26.69
C ARG A 318 -43.11 -2.25 26.04
N PRO A 319 -44.25 -2.03 26.69
CA PRO A 319 -45.32 -1.23 26.12
C PRO A 319 -44.98 0.26 26.10
N SER A 320 -45.46 0.91 25.06
CA SER A 320 -45.52 2.35 24.81
C SER A 320 -46.27 3.09 25.92
N ALA A 321 -45.67 4.17 26.45
CA ALA A 321 -46.36 5.13 27.30
C ALA A 321 -47.17 6.12 26.45
N SER A 322 -48.48 6.19 26.71
CA SER A 322 -49.44 7.15 26.16
C SER A 322 -49.32 8.52 26.87
N PRO A 323 -49.72 9.65 26.25
CA PRO A 323 -49.49 10.99 26.79
C PRO A 323 -50.48 11.33 27.91
N ARG A 324 -49.99 11.91 29.02
CA ARG A 324 -50.83 12.49 30.06
C ARG A 324 -51.35 13.86 29.65
N THR A 325 -52.67 13.98 29.66
CA THR A 325 -53.47 15.19 29.59
C THR A 325 -53.20 16.12 30.78
N MET A 326 -52.91 17.40 30.51
CA MET A 326 -52.94 18.48 31.50
C MET A 326 -54.39 18.83 31.82
N ALA A 327 -54.78 18.74 33.09
CA ALA A 327 -55.99 19.35 33.61
C ALA A 327 -55.63 20.49 34.57
N LYS A 328 -56.08 21.70 34.23
CA LYS A 328 -56.16 22.88 35.10
C LYS A 328 -57.14 22.59 36.25
N ARG A 329 -56.75 22.92 37.49
CA ARG A 329 -57.69 23.39 38.54
C ARG A 329 -56.99 24.47 39.36
N GLY A 330 -57.69 25.59 39.53
CA GLY A 330 -57.28 26.69 40.38
C GLY A 330 -58.11 26.77 41.67
N ARG A 331 -57.66 27.69 42.54
CA ARG A 331 -58.25 28.23 43.79
C ARG A 331 -58.39 27.19 44.93
N ARG A 332 -58.08 27.52 46.18
CA ARG A 332 -58.04 28.80 46.91
C ARG A 332 -56.69 29.08 47.56
#